data_AF-A0A7V2T245-F1
#
_entry.id   AF-A0A7V2T245-F1
#
_cell.length_a   1.000
_cell.length_b   1.000
_cell.length_c   1.000
_cell.angle_alpha   90.00
_cell.angle_beta   90.00
_cell.angle_gamma   90.00
#
_symmetry.space_group_name_H-M   'P 1'
#
loop_
_entity.id
_entity.type
_entity.pdbx_description
1 polymer ?
#
loop_
_entity_poly.entity_id
_entity_poly.type
_entity_poly.pdbx_seq_one_letter_code
_entity_poly.pdbx_strand_id
1 'polypeptide(L)'
;MKKGSSFLLSSIGLMLTPLVLASNEPIQAIETPKGINAAQAELGKKLFFDPRLSKSGFISCNSCHNLSMGGTDNLKSSIGHKWNQGPINSPTVLNATYNLAQFWDGRAKDLKAQAGGPIANPG
;
A
#
# COMPACT_ATOMS: atom_id res chain seq x y z
N MET A 1 -24.52 -46.24 53.34
CA MET A 1 -24.06 -44.89 52.98
C MET A 1 -23.10 -44.99 51.81
N LYS A 2 -23.39 -44.23 50.74
CA LYS A 2 -22.81 -44.28 49.39
C LYS A 2 -21.45 -43.55 49.35
N LYS A 3 -20.44 -44.10 48.67
CA LYS A 3 -19.36 -43.33 48.02
C LYS A 3 -18.99 -43.98 46.70
N GLY A 4 -19.67 -43.56 45.63
CA GLY A 4 -19.31 -43.90 44.25
C GLY A 4 -18.21 -42.95 43.78
N SER A 5 -17.11 -43.53 43.28
CA SER A 5 -15.99 -42.78 42.71
C SER A 5 -16.34 -42.40 41.27
N SER A 6 -16.54 -41.11 41.00
CA SER A 6 -16.71 -40.58 39.65
C SER A 6 -15.34 -40.40 39.00
N PHE A 7 -15.01 -41.27 38.06
CA PHE A 7 -13.91 -41.06 37.13
C PHE A 7 -14.36 -40.03 36.07
N LEU A 8 -13.83 -38.81 36.16
CA LEU A 8 -13.96 -37.79 35.13
C LEU A 8 -13.07 -38.17 33.94
N LEU A 9 -13.67 -38.73 32.90
CA LEU A 9 -13.04 -38.91 31.58
C LEU A 9 -12.86 -37.53 30.94
N SER A 10 -11.66 -36.97 31.04
CA SER A 10 -11.28 -35.75 30.34
C SER A 10 -10.97 -36.09 28.87
N SER A 11 -11.94 -35.87 27.98
CA SER A 11 -11.77 -35.99 26.54
C SER A 11 -10.83 -34.89 26.03
N ILE A 12 -9.59 -35.26 25.73
CA ILE A 12 -8.63 -34.42 25.01
C ILE A 12 -9.13 -34.32 23.57
N GLY A 13 -9.83 -33.24 23.24
CA GLY A 13 -10.20 -32.91 21.86
C GLY A 13 -8.95 -32.52 21.08
N LEU A 14 -8.53 -33.40 20.16
CA LEU A 14 -7.44 -33.12 19.23
C LEU A 14 -7.93 -32.02 18.26
N MET A 15 -7.58 -30.76 18.53
CA MET A 15 -7.83 -29.67 17.58
C MET A 15 -6.90 -29.85 16.38
N LEU A 16 -7.43 -30.39 15.29
CA LEU A 16 -6.82 -30.37 13.97
C LEU A 16 -6.73 -28.91 13.52
N THR A 17 -5.62 -28.25 13.83
CA THR A 17 -5.25 -27.01 13.14
C THR A 17 -4.99 -27.37 11.68
N PRO A 18 -5.76 -26.86 10.71
CA PRO A 18 -5.47 -27.12 9.30
C PRO A 18 -4.11 -26.49 8.99
N LEU A 19 -3.15 -27.33 8.63
CA LEU A 19 -1.91 -26.89 8.02
C LEU A 19 -2.27 -26.38 6.63
N VAL A 20 -2.35 -25.05 6.48
CA VAL A 20 -2.48 -24.43 5.17
C VAL A 20 -1.17 -24.73 4.42
N LEU A 21 -1.18 -25.79 3.62
CA LEU A 21 -0.14 -26.03 2.61
C LEU A 21 -0.26 -24.88 1.62
N ALA A 22 0.70 -23.97 1.63
CA ALA A 22 0.84 -22.97 0.58
C ALA A 22 1.06 -23.72 -0.74
N SER A 23 0.00 -23.85 -1.54
CA SER A 23 0.11 -24.36 -2.91
C SER A 23 0.96 -23.37 -3.73
N ASN A 24 1.84 -23.88 -4.59
CA ASN A 24 2.65 -23.07 -5.52
C ASN A 24 1.79 -22.51 -6.66
N GLU A 25 0.74 -21.75 -6.32
CA GLU A 25 -0.12 -21.10 -7.29
C GLU A 25 0.57 -19.88 -7.91
N PRO A 26 0.29 -19.53 -9.18
CA PRO A 26 0.85 -18.34 -9.81
C PRO A 26 0.49 -17.00 -9.14
N ILE A 27 -0.60 -16.96 -8.38
CA ILE A 27 -1.06 -15.78 -7.63
C ILE A 27 -1.12 -16.12 -6.15
N GLN A 28 -0.50 -15.28 -5.32
CA GLN A 28 -0.51 -15.42 -3.87
C GLN A 28 -1.29 -14.27 -3.23
N ALA A 29 -1.80 -14.51 -2.02
CA ALA A 29 -2.46 -13.47 -1.24
C ALA A 29 -1.46 -12.37 -0.85
N ILE A 30 -1.91 -11.11 -0.86
CA ILE A 30 -1.10 -9.99 -0.39
C ILE A 30 -1.02 -10.04 1.14
N GLU A 31 0.20 -10.09 1.67
CA GLU A 31 0.43 -10.07 3.11
C GLU A 31 0.30 -8.66 3.69
N THR A 32 -0.04 -8.58 4.98
CA THR A 32 0.05 -7.33 5.72
C THR A 32 1.52 -6.91 5.88
N PRO A 33 1.87 -5.63 5.63
CA PRO A 33 3.24 -5.16 5.80
C PRO A 33 3.76 -5.34 7.23
N LYS A 34 4.96 -5.90 7.38
CA LYS A 34 5.64 -6.14 8.67
C LYS A 34 6.89 -5.26 8.77
N GLY A 35 7.38 -5.00 9.98
CA GLY A 35 8.64 -4.28 10.22
C GLY A 35 8.61 -2.78 9.86
N ILE A 36 7.43 -2.17 9.85
CA ILE A 36 7.27 -0.75 9.52
C ILE A 36 7.77 0.12 10.67
N ASN A 37 8.70 1.05 10.37
CA ASN A 37 9.03 2.12 11.29
C ASN A 37 7.86 3.12 11.35
N ALA A 38 7.10 3.09 12.45
CA ALA A 38 5.90 3.90 12.61
C ALA A 38 6.18 5.41 12.52
N ALA A 39 7.28 5.90 13.10
CA ALA A 39 7.63 7.31 13.05
C ALA A 39 7.93 7.77 11.61
N GLN A 40 8.65 6.95 10.85
CA GLN A 40 8.93 7.22 9.44
C GLN A 40 7.66 7.14 8.58
N ALA A 41 6.78 6.16 8.82
CA ALA A 41 5.52 6.05 8.12
C ALA A 41 4.59 7.24 8.38
N GLU A 42 4.53 7.71 9.63
CA GLU A 42 3.76 8.90 9.99
C GLU A 42 4.31 10.18 9.35
N LEU A 43 5.64 10.34 9.29
CA LEU A 43 6.26 11.43 8.55
C LEU A 43 5.94 11.33 7.04
N GLY A 44 6.10 10.15 6.44
CA GLY A 44 5.78 9.90 5.05
C GLY A 44 4.33 10.20 4.71
N LYS A 45 3.39 9.81 5.59
CA LYS A 45 1.97 10.17 5.48
C LYS A 45 1.79 11.68 5.47
N LYS A 46 2.38 12.42 6.42
CA LYS A 46 2.29 13.89 6.42
C LYS A 46 2.76 14.48 5.09
N LEU A 47 3.90 14.02 4.58
CA LEU A 47 4.46 14.50 3.30
C LEU A 47 3.59 14.14 2.09
N PHE A 48 3.02 12.93 2.06
CA PHE A 48 2.14 12.49 0.96
C PHE A 48 0.92 13.39 0.79
N PHE A 49 0.42 13.96 1.89
CA PHE A 49 -0.72 14.87 1.93
C PHE A 49 -0.33 16.35 1.99
N ASP A 50 0.97 16.70 1.98
CA ASP A 50 1.41 18.08 2.13
C ASP A 50 1.47 18.79 0.76
N PRO A 51 0.57 19.74 0.46
CA PRO A 51 0.57 20.41 -0.83
C PRO A 51 1.68 21.45 -0.95
N ARG A 52 2.35 21.81 0.16
CA ARG A 52 3.45 22.79 0.18
C ARG A 52 4.74 22.28 -0.47
N LEU A 53 4.81 20.99 -0.78
CA LEU A 53 5.87 20.43 -1.61
C LEU A 53 5.74 20.88 -3.08
N SER A 54 4.56 21.32 -3.51
CA SER A 54 4.36 21.88 -4.86
C SER A 54 4.59 23.39 -4.91
N LYS A 55 4.98 23.89 -6.08
CA LYS A 55 5.14 25.33 -6.33
C LYS A 55 3.85 26.13 -6.12
N SER A 56 2.68 25.55 -6.39
CA SER A 56 1.39 26.22 -6.17
C SER A 56 0.92 26.18 -4.73
N GLY A 57 1.50 25.36 -3.86
CA GLY A 57 0.95 25.08 -2.54
C GLY A 57 -0.41 24.36 -2.56
N PHE A 58 -0.81 23.80 -3.70
CA PHE A 58 -2.14 23.21 -3.92
C PHE A 58 -2.10 21.72 -4.31
N ILE A 59 -0.96 21.23 -4.79
CA ILE A 59 -0.82 19.85 -5.28
C ILE A 59 0.02 19.05 -4.29
N SER A 60 -0.50 17.90 -3.85
CA SER A 60 0.19 16.89 -3.04
C SER A 60 0.27 15.57 -3.82
N CYS A 61 0.94 14.56 -3.28
CA CYS A 61 0.90 13.22 -3.87
C CYS A 61 -0.54 12.70 -3.94
N ASN A 62 -1.34 12.96 -2.89
CA ASN A 62 -2.74 12.55 -2.82
C ASN A 62 -3.65 13.25 -3.85
N SER A 63 -3.22 14.37 -4.45
CA SER A 63 -4.00 15.04 -5.49
C SER A 63 -4.12 14.19 -6.76
N CYS A 64 -3.04 13.48 -7.15
CA CYS A 64 -3.02 12.57 -8.30
C CYS A 64 -3.20 11.10 -7.91
N HIS A 65 -2.92 10.76 -6.65
CA HIS A 65 -3.00 9.40 -6.11
C HIS A 65 -3.94 9.35 -4.92
N ASN A 66 -5.22 9.68 -5.15
CA ASN A 66 -6.20 9.87 -4.09
C ASN A 66 -6.51 8.55 -3.38
N LEU A 67 -6.07 8.42 -2.12
CA LEU A 67 -6.25 7.18 -1.35
C LEU A 67 -7.72 6.87 -1.04
N SER A 68 -8.61 7.87 -1.05
CA SER A 68 -10.05 7.66 -0.90
C SER A 68 -10.72 7.13 -2.17
N MET A 69 -10.01 7.08 -3.30
CA MET A 69 -10.56 6.73 -4.61
C MET A 69 -9.71 5.69 -5.36
N GLY A 70 -9.05 4.79 -4.62
CA GLY A 70 -8.25 3.70 -5.21
C GLY A 70 -6.81 4.07 -5.55
N GLY A 71 -6.30 5.20 -5.06
CA GLY A 71 -4.90 5.61 -5.20
C GLY A 71 -4.56 6.24 -6.56
N THR A 72 -5.56 6.70 -7.31
CA THR A 72 -5.44 7.44 -8.58
C THR A 72 -6.31 8.70 -8.56
N ASP A 73 -6.24 9.51 -9.60
CA ASP A 73 -7.11 10.68 -9.80
C ASP A 73 -8.39 10.37 -10.62
N ASN A 74 -8.50 9.16 -11.16
CA ASN A 74 -9.58 8.74 -12.05
C ASN A 74 -9.77 9.62 -13.29
N LEU A 75 -8.68 10.22 -13.78
CA LEU A 75 -8.64 11.00 -15.03
C LEU A 75 -7.93 10.23 -16.15
N LYS A 76 -8.15 10.65 -17.39
CA LYS A 76 -7.37 10.13 -18.54
C LYS A 76 -5.87 10.37 -18.36
N SER A 77 -5.53 11.53 -17.81
CA SER A 77 -4.18 11.96 -17.44
C SER A 77 -4.27 13.01 -16.34
N SER A 78 -3.24 13.12 -15.52
CA SER A 78 -3.27 14.00 -14.35
C SER A 78 -3.22 15.48 -14.70
N ILE A 79 -3.80 16.30 -13.82
CA ILE A 79 -3.75 17.77 -13.91
C ILE A 79 -2.64 18.26 -12.98
N GLY A 80 -1.66 18.96 -13.56
CA GLY A 80 -0.49 19.50 -12.86
C GLY A 80 -0.61 20.97 -12.49
N HIS A 81 0.54 21.58 -12.22
CA HIS A 81 0.65 23.01 -11.93
C HIS A 81 0.03 23.85 -13.06
N LYS A 82 -0.66 24.95 -12.71
CA LYS A 82 -1.40 25.81 -13.68
C LYS A 82 -2.43 25.08 -14.54
N TRP A 83 -2.95 23.95 -14.06
CA TRP A 83 -3.93 23.14 -14.77
C TRP A 83 -3.37 22.50 -16.05
N ASN A 84 -2.04 22.35 -16.13
CA ASN A 84 -1.40 21.67 -17.24
C ASN A 84 -1.85 20.21 -17.30
N GLN A 85 -2.24 19.76 -18.48
CA GLN A 85 -2.61 18.37 -18.71
C GLN A 85 -1.34 17.53 -18.88
N GLY A 86 -1.11 16.60 -17.95
CA GLY A 86 0.01 15.66 -18.04
C GLY A 86 -0.10 14.71 -19.25
N PRO A 87 1.01 14.09 -19.66
CA PRO A 87 1.06 13.28 -20.89
C PRO A 87 0.55 11.85 -20.72
N ILE A 88 0.29 11.39 -19.49
CA ILE A 88 -0.04 10.00 -19.18
C ILE A 88 -0.94 9.88 -17.94
N ASN A 89 -1.66 8.78 -17.83
CA ASN A 89 -2.45 8.41 -16.65
C ASN A 89 -1.56 8.17 -15.42
N SER A 90 -1.99 8.64 -14.24
CA SER A 90 -1.35 8.32 -12.97
C SER A 90 -1.69 6.89 -12.53
N PRO A 91 -0.72 5.98 -12.41
CA PRO A 91 -0.97 4.63 -11.90
C PRO A 91 -1.34 4.67 -10.42
N THR A 92 -1.92 3.60 -9.87
CA THR A 92 -2.23 3.54 -8.43
C THR A 92 -0.97 3.43 -7.58
N VAL A 93 -0.99 4.03 -6.39
CA VAL A 93 0.03 3.80 -5.34
C VAL A 93 -0.24 2.54 -4.50
N LEU A 94 -1.46 2.00 -4.55
CA LEU A 94 -1.82 0.78 -3.81
C LEU A 94 -1.03 -0.40 -4.38
N ASN A 95 -0.32 -1.10 -3.50
CA ASN A 95 0.54 -2.24 -3.86
C ASN A 95 1.71 -1.91 -4.80
N ALA A 96 2.02 -0.63 -5.04
CA ALA A 96 3.13 -0.22 -5.92
C ALA A 96 4.52 -0.69 -5.43
N THR A 97 4.63 -1.09 -4.16
CA THR A 97 5.84 -1.72 -3.60
C THR A 97 6.17 -3.09 -4.23
N TYR A 98 5.21 -3.74 -4.89
CA TYR A 98 5.41 -5.02 -5.57
C TYR A 98 5.82 -4.87 -7.04
N ASN A 99 5.80 -3.65 -7.59
CA ASN A 99 6.25 -3.43 -8.96
C ASN A 99 7.75 -3.72 -9.09
N LEU A 100 8.16 -4.33 -10.22
CA LEU A 100 9.58 -4.57 -10.53
C LEU A 100 10.39 -3.25 -10.62
N ALA A 101 9.72 -2.20 -11.09
CA ALA A 101 10.22 -0.84 -11.26
C ALA A 101 9.03 0.13 -11.22
N GLN A 102 9.29 1.42 -11.11
CA GLN A 102 8.30 2.48 -11.00
C GLN A 102 8.22 3.31 -12.29
N PHE A 103 7.08 4.00 -12.45
CA PHE A 103 6.61 4.61 -13.70
C PHE A 103 6.28 3.60 -14.81
N TRP A 104 5.48 4.03 -15.78
CA TRP A 104 5.06 3.21 -16.93
C TRP A 104 6.23 2.71 -17.79
N ASP A 105 7.30 3.47 -17.87
CA ASP A 105 8.52 3.15 -18.61
C ASP A 105 9.59 2.47 -17.74
N GLY A 106 9.30 2.20 -16.46
CA GLY A 106 10.22 1.56 -15.52
C GLY A 106 11.47 2.38 -15.19
N ARG A 107 11.51 3.68 -15.49
CA ARG A 107 12.74 4.50 -15.35
C ARG A 107 13.21 4.70 -13.91
N ALA A 108 12.36 4.46 -12.93
CA ALA A 108 12.72 4.57 -11.51
C ALA A 108 12.82 3.17 -10.88
N LYS A 109 13.96 2.85 -10.28
CA LYS A 109 14.23 1.53 -9.71
C LYS A 109 13.28 1.15 -8.56
N ASP A 110 12.90 2.11 -7.72
CA ASP A 110 12.11 1.87 -6.52
C ASP A 110 11.26 3.12 -6.16
N LEU A 111 10.44 2.99 -5.11
CA LEU A 111 9.56 4.07 -4.63
C LEU A 111 10.33 5.31 -4.16
N LYS A 112 11.52 5.13 -3.57
CA LYS A 112 12.34 6.24 -3.09
C LYS A 112 12.88 7.06 -4.26
N ALA A 113 13.36 6.39 -5.32
CA ALA A 113 13.80 7.04 -6.56
C ALA A 113 12.63 7.72 -7.28
N GLN A 114 11.44 7.10 -7.29
CA GLN A 114 10.25 7.65 -7.93
C GLN A 114 9.79 8.96 -7.26
N ALA A 115 9.78 9.04 -5.93
CA ALA A 115 9.20 10.16 -5.18
C ALA A 115 9.87 11.52 -5.46
N GLY A 116 11.15 11.54 -5.83
CA GLY A 116 11.86 12.78 -6.18
C GLY A 116 11.40 13.41 -7.50
N GLY A 117 10.89 12.61 -8.44
CA GLY A 117 10.50 13.06 -9.78
C GLY A 117 9.34 14.08 -9.78
N PRO A 118 8.17 13.75 -9.20
CA PRO A 118 7.00 14.63 -9.23
C PRO A 118 7.23 15.99 -8.56
N ILE A 119 8.04 16.07 -7.51
CA ILE A 119 8.34 17.33 -6.80
C ILE A 119 9.09 18.32 -7.71
N ALA A 120 10.00 17.81 -8.54
CA ALA A 120 10.80 18.62 -9.45
C ALA A 120 10.18 18.77 -10.85
N ASN A 121 9.06 18.12 -11.14
CA ASN A 121 8.40 18.18 -12.44
C ASN A 121 7.71 19.55 -12.62
N PRO A 122 8.06 20.35 -13.65
CA PRO A 122 7.50 21.69 -13.82
C PRO A 122 5.99 21.72 -14.10
N GLY A 123 5.38 20.58 -14.44
CA GLY A 123 3.96 20.46 -14.77
C GLY A 123 3.71 20.43 -16.26
#